data_AF-A0A0S2T995-F1
#
_entry.id   AF-A0A0S2T995-F1
#
_cell.length_a   1.000
_cell.length_b   1.000
_cell.length_c   1.000
_cell.angle_alpha   90.00
_cell.angle_beta   90.00
_cell.angle_gamma   90.00
#
_symmetry.space_group_name_H-M   'P 1'
#
loop_
_entity.id
_entity.type
_entity.pdbx_description
1 polymer ?
#
loop_
_entity_poly.entity_id
_entity_poly.type
_entity_poly.pdbx_seq_one_letter_code
_entity_poly.pdbx_strand_id
1 'polypeptide(L)'
;MENKLTPRNTFVLALIGGVTTGMGNGSVFGAALMCALGRGRFETWGGWGMQAYDPSTFQGFVNWCMLIFGAAFMIILLIALNRHGKLEAATAK
;
A
#
# COMPACT_ATOMS: atom_id res chain seq x y z
N MET A 1 12.42 6.74 29.12
CA MET A 1 13.24 5.84 28.26
C MET A 1 13.48 6.49 26.89
N GLU A 2 14.37 5.95 26.04
CA GLU A 2 14.58 6.39 24.64
C GLU A 2 13.57 5.73 23.67
N ASN A 3 13.18 6.42 22.60
CA ASN A 3 12.28 5.87 21.58
C ASN A 3 13.00 4.81 20.72
N LYS A 4 12.59 3.54 20.85
CA LYS A 4 13.14 2.42 20.08
C LYS A 4 12.53 2.26 18.69
N LEU A 5 11.34 2.79 18.45
CA LEU A 5 10.56 2.66 17.21
C LEU A 5 10.83 3.83 16.26
N THR A 6 12.10 4.14 16.02
CA THR A 6 12.48 5.16 15.02
C THR A 6 12.23 4.65 13.59
N PRO A 7 11.97 5.54 12.60
CA PRO A 7 11.75 5.12 11.21
C PRO A 7 12.89 4.28 10.64
N ARG A 8 14.13 4.55 11.08
CA ARG A 8 15.31 3.75 10.73
C ARG A 8 15.18 2.31 11.19
N ASN A 9 14.74 2.09 12.43
CA ASN A 9 14.63 0.76 13.02
C ASN A 9 13.40 0.00 12.52
N THR A 10 12.34 0.71 12.14
CA THR A 10 11.07 0.11 11.70
C THR A 10 10.89 0.07 10.19
N PHE A 11 11.89 0.49 9.41
CA PHE A 11 11.78 0.63 7.96
C PHE A 11 11.37 -0.68 7.27
N VAL A 12 12.07 -1.78 7.56
CA VAL A 12 11.80 -3.08 6.91
C VAL A 12 10.40 -3.59 7.26
N LEU A 13 9.98 -3.42 8.52
CA LEU A 13 8.64 -3.79 8.96
C LEU A 13 7.57 -2.96 8.27
N ALA A 14 7.78 -1.65 8.14
CA ALA A 14 6.84 -0.78 7.47
C ALA A 14 6.81 -1.01 5.95
N LEU A 15 7.95 -1.32 5.34
CA LEU A 15 8.06 -1.69 3.93
C LEU A 15 7.27 -2.97 3.67
N ILE A 16 7.57 -4.07 4.36
CA ILE A 16 6.90 -5.34 4.07
C ILE A 16 5.45 -5.30 4.54
N GLY A 17 5.20 -4.98 5.81
CA GLY A 17 3.87 -5.01 6.41
C GLY A 17 2.95 -3.93 5.84
N GLY A 18 3.45 -2.71 5.67
CA GLY A 18 2.67 -1.60 5.12
C GLY A 18 2.38 -1.79 3.63
N VAL A 19 3.39 -2.16 2.82
CA VAL A 19 3.16 -2.35 1.38
C VAL A 19 2.25 -3.54 1.12
N THR A 20 2.47 -4.70 1.74
CA THR A 20 1.61 -5.88 1.49
C THR A 20 0.16 -5.63 1.93
N THR A 21 -0.04 -5.00 3.08
CA THR A 21 -1.38 -4.61 3.56
C THR A 21 -2.03 -3.59 2.61
N GLY A 22 -1.28 -2.56 2.21
CA GLY A 22 -1.80 -1.54 1.29
C GLY A 22 -2.14 -2.12 -0.08
N MET A 23 -1.25 -2.93 -0.66
CA MET A 23 -1.49 -3.60 -1.94
C MET A 23 -2.72 -4.52 -1.88
N GLY A 24 -2.90 -5.27 -0.78
CA GLY A 24 -4.11 -6.08 -0.56
C GLY A 24 -5.39 -5.25 -0.54
N ASN A 25 -5.39 -4.09 0.13
CA ASN A 25 -6.55 -3.18 0.11
C ASN A 25 -6.77 -2.54 -1.26
N GLY A 26 -5.69 -2.17 -1.96
CA GLY A 26 -5.75 -1.62 -3.31
C GLY A 26 -6.33 -2.61 -4.34
N SER A 27 -6.07 -3.91 -4.18
CA SER A 27 -6.66 -4.93 -5.06
C SER A 27 -8.15 -5.11 -4.80
N VAL A 28 -8.59 -5.07 -3.54
CA VAL A 28 -10.02 -5.10 -3.18
C VAL A 28 -10.74 -3.86 -3.74
N PHE A 29 -10.15 -2.68 -3.60
CA PHE A 29 -10.68 -1.45 -4.19
C PHE A 29 -10.81 -1.56 -5.71
N GLY A 30 -9.76 -2.04 -6.38
CA GLY A 30 -9.78 -2.32 -7.81
C GLY A 30 -10.91 -3.29 -8.18
N ALA A 31 -10.98 -4.45 -7.53
CA ALA A 31 -12.02 -5.45 -7.79
C ALA A 31 -13.44 -4.91 -7.57
N ALA A 32 -13.66 -4.12 -6.53
CA ALA A 32 -14.97 -3.49 -6.27
C ALA A 32 -15.39 -2.54 -7.39
N LEU A 33 -14.46 -1.70 -7.87
CA LEU A 33 -14.71 -0.84 -9.02
C LEU A 33 -15.02 -1.65 -10.28
N MET A 34 -14.33 -2.78 -10.49
CA MET A 34 -14.62 -3.66 -11.63
C MET A 34 -16.00 -4.31 -11.55
N CYS A 35 -16.43 -4.72 -10.37
CA CYS A 35 -17.79 -5.23 -10.16
C CYS A 35 -18.84 -4.14 -10.40
N ALA A 36 -18.55 -2.89 -10.06
CA ALA A 36 -19.49 -1.77 -10.18
C ALA A 36 -19.57 -1.17 -11.59
N LEU A 37 -18.43 -1.02 -12.26
CA LEU A 37 -18.32 -0.35 -13.57
C LEU A 37 -18.35 -1.33 -14.75
N GLY A 38 -18.19 -2.63 -14.48
CA GLY A 38 -17.98 -3.65 -15.49
C GLY A 38 -16.54 -3.69 -16.01
N ARG A 39 -16.15 -4.84 -16.57
CA ARG A 39 -14.84 -5.06 -17.17
C ARG A 39 -14.80 -4.52 -18.61
N GLY A 40 -13.75 -3.77 -18.96
CA GLY A 40 -13.46 -3.36 -20.34
C GLY A 40 -13.19 -4.54 -21.30
N ARG A 41 -13.13 -4.31 -22.61
CA ARG A 41 -12.89 -5.37 -23.61
C ARG A 41 -11.60 -6.13 -23.31
N PHE A 42 -11.53 -7.41 -23.68
CA PHE A 42 -10.32 -8.23 -23.50
C PHE A 42 -9.08 -7.62 -24.16
N GLU A 43 -9.27 -6.93 -25.27
CA GLU A 43 -8.24 -6.18 -26.02
C GLU A 43 -7.56 -5.09 -25.17
N THR A 44 -8.27 -4.51 -24.20
CA THR A 44 -7.77 -3.46 -23.29
C THR A 44 -7.51 -3.98 -21.87
N TRP A 45 -7.45 -5.31 -21.70
CA TRP A 45 -7.27 -5.91 -20.38
C TRP A 45 -5.89 -5.61 -19.78
N GLY A 46 -4.84 -5.56 -20.60
CA GLY A 46 -3.48 -5.23 -20.16
C GLY A 46 -2.82 -6.28 -19.27
N GLY A 47 -3.24 -7.55 -19.33
CA GLY A 47 -2.75 -8.61 -18.43
C GLY A 47 -1.32 -9.12 -18.67
N TRP A 48 -0.54 -8.54 -19.59
CA TRP A 48 0.74 -9.09 -20.03
C TRP A 48 1.88 -8.07 -20.02
N GLY A 49 3.03 -8.48 -19.48
CA GLY A 49 4.27 -7.69 -19.47
C GLY A 49 4.07 -6.27 -18.90
N MET A 50 4.59 -5.27 -19.61
CA MET A 50 4.50 -3.86 -19.19
C MET A 50 3.09 -3.26 -19.33
N GLN A 51 2.18 -3.89 -20.09
CA GLN A 51 0.79 -3.42 -20.19
C GLN A 51 0.07 -3.51 -18.84
N ALA A 52 0.51 -4.41 -17.97
CA ALA A 52 0.00 -4.54 -16.61
C ALA A 52 0.35 -3.34 -15.72
N TYR A 53 1.13 -2.37 -16.20
CA TYR A 53 1.45 -1.14 -15.48
C TYR A 53 0.95 0.11 -16.22
N ASP A 54 0.26 -0.05 -17.36
CA ASP A 54 -0.38 1.05 -18.07
C ASP A 54 -1.75 1.36 -17.42
N PRO A 55 -1.90 2.53 -16.75
CA PRO A 55 -3.12 2.88 -16.02
C PRO A 55 -4.35 3.03 -16.91
N SER A 56 -4.19 3.11 -18.24
CA SER A 56 -5.30 3.12 -19.19
C SER A 56 -5.90 1.74 -19.45
N THR A 57 -5.19 0.68 -19.05
CA THR A 57 -5.67 -0.71 -19.14
C THR A 57 -6.36 -1.13 -17.85
N PHE A 58 -7.21 -2.16 -17.95
CA PHE A 58 -7.91 -2.72 -16.80
C PHE A 58 -6.95 -3.20 -15.71
N GLN A 59 -5.97 -4.04 -16.07
CA GLN A 59 -5.04 -4.61 -15.11
C GLN A 59 -4.09 -3.55 -14.58
N GLY A 60 -3.65 -2.62 -15.44
CA GLY A 60 -2.78 -1.54 -15.02
C GLY A 60 -3.44 -0.59 -14.03
N PHE A 61 -4.71 -0.24 -14.22
CA PHE A 61 -5.45 0.53 -13.22
C PHE A 61 -5.45 -0.16 -11.85
N VAL A 62 -5.76 -1.47 -11.80
CA VAL A 62 -5.75 -2.24 -10.54
C VAL A 62 -4.35 -2.27 -9.92
N ASN A 63 -3.31 -2.52 -10.72
CA ASN A 63 -1.94 -2.49 -10.24
C ASN A 63 -1.54 -1.11 -9.69
N TRP A 64 -1.99 -0.02 -10.31
CA TRP A 64 -1.78 1.33 -9.78
C TRP A 64 -2.50 1.55 -8.45
N CYS A 65 -3.74 1.09 -8.30
CA CYS A 65 -4.42 1.11 -7.00
C CYS A 65 -3.61 0.35 -5.94
N MET A 66 -3.09 -0.83 -6.27
CA MET A 66 -2.25 -1.61 -5.36
C MET A 66 -0.97 -0.87 -4.97
N LEU A 67 -0.24 -0.29 -5.93
CA LEU A 67 1.01 0.43 -5.68
C LEU A 67 0.78 1.68 -4.83
N ILE A 68 -0.24 2.48 -5.14
CA ILE A 68 -0.57 3.71 -4.42
C ILE A 68 -0.97 3.39 -2.99
N PHE A 69 -1.85 2.41 -2.79
CA PHE A 69 -2.25 2.01 -1.44
C PHE A 69 -1.08 1.39 -0.67
N GLY A 70 -0.23 0.58 -1.32
CA GLY A 70 0.99 0.03 -0.74
C GLY A 70 1.91 1.12 -0.19
N ALA A 71 2.22 2.13 -1.01
CA ALA A 71 3.03 3.27 -0.60
C ALA A 71 2.37 4.07 0.54
N ALA A 72 1.07 4.34 0.45
CA ALA A 72 0.35 5.07 1.47
C ALA A 72 0.39 4.35 2.83
N PHE A 73 0.12 3.04 2.86
CA PHE A 73 0.14 2.25 4.10
C PHE A 73 1.54 2.12 4.69
N MET A 74 2.58 1.98 3.87
CA MET A 74 3.96 2.03 4.33
C MET A 74 4.27 3.33 5.07
N ILE A 75 3.93 4.47 4.48
CA ILE A 75 4.17 5.80 5.05
C ILE A 75 3.38 5.96 6.36
N ILE A 76 2.10 5.59 6.36
CA ILE A 76 1.24 5.66 7.55
C ILE A 76 1.83 4.80 8.67
N LEU A 77 2.28 3.58 8.36
CA LEU A 77 2.86 2.67 9.36
C LEU A 77 4.19 3.21 9.93
N LEU A 78 5.06 3.80 9.10
CA LEU A 78 6.27 4.48 9.57
C LEU A 78 5.95 5.61 10.56
N ILE A 79 4.96 6.45 10.23
CA ILE A 79 4.55 7.56 11.08
C ILE A 79 3.93 7.05 12.37
N ALA A 80 3.05 6.05 12.28
CA ALA A 80 2.36 5.47 13.43
C ALA A 80 3.35 4.84 14.43
N LEU A 81 4.29 4.04 13.96
CA LEU A 81 5.31 3.41 14.81
C LEU A 81 6.20 4.46 15.48
N ASN A 82 6.62 5.50 14.76
CA ASN A 82 7.41 6.57 15.37
C ASN A 82 6.66 7.33 16.47
N ARG A 83 5.38 7.64 16.22
CA ARG A 83 4.52 8.30 17.21
C ARG A 83 4.28 7.39 18.41
N HIS A 84 4.03 6.11 18.19
CA HIS A 84 3.83 5.13 19.26
C HIS A 84 5.07 5.03 20.15
N GLY A 85 6.26 4.88 19.58
CA GLY A 85 7.49 4.80 20.37
C GLY A 85 7.85 6.09 21.11
N LYS A 86 7.42 7.26 20.62
CA LYS A 86 7.52 8.54 21.38
C LYS A 86 6.62 8.52 22.62
N LEU A 87 5.42 7.94 22.53
CA LEU A 87 4.51 7.81 23.65
C LEU A 87 5.05 6.82 24.69
N GLU A 88 5.52 5.64 24.26
CA GLU A 88 6.14 4.65 25.17
C GLU A 88 7.35 5.22 25.92
N ALA A 89 8.20 5.99 25.20
CA ALA A 89 9.36 6.65 25.80
C ALA A 89 8.98 7.70 26.86
N ALA A 90 7.85 8.39 26.66
CA ALA A 90 7.34 9.44 27.55
C ALA A 90 6.68 8.88 28.81
N THR A 91 5.91 7.79 28.69
CA THR A 91 5.26 7.11 29.84
C THR A 91 6.25 6.37 30.73
N ALA A 92 7.42 6.01 30.20
CA ALA A 92 8.49 5.38 30.95
C ALA A 92 9.43 6.38 31.66
N LYS A 93 8.88 7.52 32.10
CA LYS A 93 9.51 8.49 33.00
C LYS A 93 8.68 8.55 34.27
#